data_AF-A0A7X9KL53-F1
#
_entry.id   AF-A0A7X9KL53-F1
#
_cell.length_a   1.000
_cell.length_b   1.000
_cell.length_c   1.000
_cell.angle_alpha   90.00
_cell.angle_beta   90.00
_cell.angle_gamma   90.00
#
_symmetry.space_group_name_H-M   'P 1'
#
loop_
_entity.id
_entity.type
_entity.pdbx_description
1 polymer ?
#
loop_
_entity_poly.entity_id
_entity_poly.type
_entity_poly.pdbx_seq_one_letter_code
_entity_poly.pdbx_strand_id
1 'polypeptide(L)'
;MNTEIVEAVEVEQKERGFTLVELLIVIVILGILATVTVFAVRGIADKGKSAACDSDKKVLEVAVETFYANGGAAGTATELLLVEAELIRDVSKTYNIGGDGIAVTAETDALVLGDTEPC
;
A
#
# COMPACT_ATOMS: atom_id res chain seq x y z
N MET A 1 -62.87 -31.47 31.58
CA MET A 1 -62.13 -30.99 30.40
C MET A 1 -60.95 -30.18 30.89
N ASN A 2 -59.74 -30.64 30.58
CA ASN A 2 -58.49 -29.90 30.65
C ASN A 2 -58.48 -28.79 29.60
N THR A 3 -57.77 -27.69 29.89
CA THR A 3 -57.00 -26.74 29.03
C THR A 3 -57.08 -25.37 29.71
N GLU A 4 -56.03 -24.64 30.02
CA GLU A 4 -54.60 -24.74 29.77
C GLU A 4 -53.92 -23.84 30.81
N ILE A 5 -52.83 -24.33 31.39
CA ILE A 5 -51.92 -23.53 32.20
C ILE A 5 -51.17 -22.64 31.22
N VAL A 6 -51.61 -21.39 31.06
CA VAL A 6 -50.79 -20.34 30.44
C VAL A 6 -50.08 -19.62 31.57
N GLU A 7 -49.08 -20.29 32.14
CA GLU A 7 -48.07 -19.62 32.94
C GLU A 7 -47.26 -18.78 31.96
N ALA A 8 -47.43 -17.46 32.04
CA ALA A 8 -46.57 -16.52 31.35
C ALA A 8 -45.16 -16.70 31.93
N VAL A 9 -44.38 -17.56 31.28
CA VAL A 9 -42.94 -17.63 31.48
C VAL A 9 -42.40 -16.31 30.96
N GLU A 10 -42.30 -15.32 31.83
CA GLU A 10 -41.49 -14.13 31.58
C GLU A 10 -40.05 -14.62 31.42
N VAL A 11 -39.60 -14.65 30.17
CA VAL A 11 -38.19 -14.85 29.85
C VAL A 11 -37.48 -13.59 30.34
N GLU A 12 -37.07 -13.58 31.61
CA GLU A 12 -36.11 -12.60 32.12
C GLU A 12 -34.86 -12.70 31.24
N GLN A 13 -34.71 -11.73 30.34
CA GLN A 13 -33.48 -11.51 29.61
C GLN A 13 -32.42 -11.20 30.68
N LYS A 14 -31.62 -12.20 31.06
CA LYS A 14 -30.46 -11.99 31.91
C LYS A 14 -29.54 -11.00 31.20
N GLU A 15 -29.67 -9.73 31.54
CA GLU A 15 -28.72 -8.69 31.17
C GLU A 15 -27.38 -9.05 31.83
N ARG A 16 -26.58 -9.83 31.10
CA ARG A 16 -25.19 -10.13 31.45
C ARG A 16 -24.39 -8.85 31.21
N GLY A 17 -24.34 -7.99 32.22
CA GLY A 17 -23.45 -6.83 32.21
C GLY A 17 -22.00 -7.29 32.13
N PHE A 18 -21.24 -6.76 31.17
CA PHE A 18 -19.78 -6.89 31.15
C PHE A 18 -19.24 -6.40 32.49
N THR A 19 -18.37 -7.18 33.11
CA THR A 19 -17.75 -6.73 34.36
C THR A 19 -16.83 -5.55 34.05
N LEU A 20 -16.78 -4.53 34.90
CA LEU A 20 -15.89 -3.38 34.70
C LEU A 20 -14.41 -3.82 34.58
N VAL A 21 -14.06 -4.91 35.27
CA VAL A 21 -12.72 -5.52 35.24
C VAL A 21 -12.40 -6.13 33.87
N GLU A 22 -13.39 -6.70 33.20
CA GLU A 22 -13.25 -7.31 31.88
C GLU A 22 -12.96 -6.27 30.79
N LEU A 23 -13.62 -5.11 30.84
CA LEU A 23 -13.28 -4.00 29.94
C LEU A 23 -11.94 -3.34 30.32
N LEU A 24 -11.62 -3.27 31.61
CA LEU A 24 -10.37 -2.67 32.09
C LEU A 24 -9.14 -3.46 31.60
N ILE A 25 -9.15 -4.79 31.71
CA ILE A 25 -7.99 -5.58 31.27
C ILE A 25 -7.80 -5.53 29.75
N VAL A 26 -8.90 -5.42 28.98
CA VAL A 26 -8.85 -5.34 27.52
C VAL A 26 -8.16 -4.06 27.06
N ILE A 27 -8.52 -2.90 27.61
CA ILE A 27 -7.87 -1.64 27.23
C ILE A 27 -6.41 -1.59 27.65
N VAL A 28 -6.05 -2.25 28.76
CA VAL A 28 -4.65 -2.38 29.20
C VAL A 28 -3.85 -3.20 28.20
N ILE A 29 -4.37 -4.35 27.76
CA ILE A 29 -3.71 -5.20 26.77
C ILE A 29 -3.63 -4.47 25.41
N LEU A 30 -4.71 -3.84 24.95
CA LEU A 30 -4.72 -3.04 23.71
C LEU A 30 -3.74 -1.88 23.77
N GLY A 31 -3.58 -1.22 24.93
CA GLY A 31 -2.58 -0.17 25.12
C GLY A 31 -1.15 -0.67 24.93
N ILE A 32 -0.81 -1.81 25.53
CA ILE A 32 0.51 -2.43 25.39
C ILE A 32 0.74 -2.84 23.92
N LEU A 33 -0.21 -3.56 23.31
CA LEU A 33 -0.10 -4.03 21.94
C LEU A 33 0.01 -2.87 20.93
N ALA A 34 -0.77 -1.80 21.11
CA ALA A 34 -0.76 -0.64 20.21
C ALA A 34 0.61 0.02 20.11
N THR A 35 1.36 0.10 21.21
CA THR A 35 2.71 0.70 21.17
C THR A 35 3.69 -0.13 20.34
N VAL A 36 3.68 -1.45 20.49
CA VAL A 36 4.57 -2.37 19.75
C VAL A 36 4.21 -2.39 18.26
N THR A 37 2.91 -2.39 17.93
CA THR A 37 2.45 -2.46 16.54
C THR A 37 2.81 -1.19 15.75
N VAL A 38 2.78 -0.01 16.37
CA VAL A 38 3.16 1.24 15.67
C VAL A 38 4.61 1.19 15.18
N PHE A 39 5.55 0.75 16.01
CA PHE A 39 6.96 0.63 15.58
C PHE A 39 7.15 -0.45 14.53
N ALA A 40 6.46 -1.58 14.66
CA ALA A 40 6.53 -2.67 13.69
C ALA A 40 5.99 -2.25 12.31
N VAL A 41 4.86 -1.54 12.27
CA VAL A 41 4.22 -1.11 11.00
C VAL A 41 5.04 -0.04 10.29
N ARG A 42 5.61 0.93 11.02
CA ARG A 42 6.46 1.98 10.42
C ARG A 42 7.61 1.38 9.62
N GLY A 43 8.36 0.45 10.21
CA GLY A 43 9.48 -0.19 9.50
C GLY A 43 9.07 -1.05 8.30
N ILE A 44 7.84 -1.57 8.26
CA ILE A 44 7.30 -2.29 7.10
C ILE A 44 6.87 -1.31 6.01
N ALA A 45 6.25 -0.20 6.37
CA ALA A 45 5.83 0.84 5.43
C ALA A 45 7.03 1.44 4.68
N ASP A 46 8.10 1.77 5.40
CA ASP A 46 9.33 2.33 4.79
C ASP A 46 9.98 1.33 3.81
N LYS A 47 10.07 0.05 4.21
CA LYS A 47 10.56 -1.02 3.33
C LYS A 47 9.65 -1.25 2.13
N GLY A 48 8.34 -1.16 2.32
CA GLY A 48 7.36 -1.26 1.24
C GLY A 48 7.51 -0.14 0.22
N LYS A 49 7.73 1.10 0.68
CA LYS A 49 8.03 2.25 -0.18
C LYS A 49 9.31 2.02 -0.97
N SER A 50 10.41 1.66 -0.32
CA SER A 50 11.70 1.35 -0.98
C SER A 50 11.58 0.20 -1.99
N ALA A 51 10.86 -0.87 -1.66
CA ALA A 51 10.67 -1.99 -2.57
C ALA A 51 9.81 -1.62 -3.79
N ALA A 52 8.80 -0.77 -3.62
CA ALA A 52 8.00 -0.25 -4.72
C ALA A 52 8.86 0.61 -5.65
N CYS A 53 9.68 1.50 -5.08
CA CYS A 53 10.65 2.31 -5.81
C CYS A 53 11.63 1.47 -6.65
N ASP A 54 12.28 0.49 -6.03
CA ASP A 54 13.22 -0.39 -6.73
C ASP A 54 12.53 -1.18 -7.86
N SER A 55 11.28 -1.60 -7.62
CA SER A 55 10.47 -2.29 -8.62
C SER A 55 10.16 -1.38 -9.81
N ASP A 56 9.71 -0.15 -9.58
CA ASP A 56 9.39 0.81 -10.65
C ASP A 56 10.61 1.12 -11.51
N LYS A 57 11.76 1.36 -10.87
CA LYS A 57 13.04 1.54 -11.57
C LYS A 57 13.37 0.35 -12.46
N LYS A 58 13.24 -0.88 -11.93
CA LYS A 58 13.53 -2.10 -12.68
C LYS A 58 12.58 -2.27 -13.87
N VAL A 59 11.30 -1.94 -13.70
CA VAL A 59 10.32 -1.98 -14.79
C VAL A 59 10.72 -1.04 -15.91
N LEU A 60 11.13 0.19 -15.61
CA LEU A 60 11.61 1.14 -16.62
C LEU A 60 12.89 0.68 -17.31
N GLU A 61 13.89 0.17 -16.56
CA GLU A 61 15.12 -0.37 -17.14
C GLU A 61 14.82 -1.49 -18.14
N VAL A 62 13.97 -2.46 -17.75
CA VAL A 62 13.59 -3.57 -18.62
C VAL A 62 12.80 -3.08 -19.82
N ALA A 63 11.92 -2.10 -19.65
CA ALA A 63 11.16 -1.52 -20.75
C ALA A 63 12.09 -0.80 -21.75
N VAL A 64 13.06 -0.03 -21.28
CA VAL A 64 14.08 0.62 -22.11
C VAL A 64 14.93 -0.41 -22.87
N GLU A 65 15.42 -1.44 -22.18
CA GLU A 65 16.18 -2.54 -22.79
C GLU A 65 15.35 -3.26 -23.87
N THR A 66 14.07 -3.50 -23.60
CA THR A 66 13.15 -4.15 -24.53
C THR A 66 12.86 -3.26 -25.74
N PHE A 67 12.73 -1.95 -25.55
CA PHE A 67 12.56 -0.99 -26.64
C PHE A 67 13.74 -1.04 -27.61
N TYR A 68 14.97 -1.11 -27.10
CA TYR A 68 16.16 -1.27 -27.93
C TYR A 68 16.27 -2.65 -28.59
N ALA A 69 15.86 -3.71 -27.89
CA ALA A 69 15.79 -5.05 -28.47
C ALA A 69 14.81 -5.14 -29.65
N ASN A 70 13.73 -4.36 -29.62
CA ASN A 70 12.72 -4.28 -30.68
C ASN A 70 13.11 -3.39 -31.87
N GLY A 71 14.35 -2.87 -31.91
CA GLY A 71 14.85 -2.06 -33.02
C GLY A 71 14.77 -0.55 -32.79
N GLY A 72 14.44 -0.10 -31.57
CA GLY A 72 14.59 1.30 -31.17
C GLY A 72 16.04 1.76 -31.25
N ALA A 73 16.27 3.02 -31.64
CA ALA A 73 17.61 3.58 -31.74
C ALA A 73 18.15 3.94 -30.35
N ALA A 74 19.40 3.57 -30.04
CA ALA A 74 20.02 3.86 -28.76
C ALA A 74 19.90 5.36 -28.40
N GLY A 75 19.40 5.61 -27.20
CA GLY A 75 19.21 6.93 -26.63
C GLY A 75 17.99 7.72 -27.09
N THR A 76 17.05 7.06 -27.77
CA THR A 76 15.76 7.69 -28.12
C THR A 76 14.61 7.23 -27.23
N ALA A 77 14.85 6.33 -26.26
CA ALA A 77 13.78 5.88 -25.38
C ALA A 77 13.27 7.05 -24.52
N THR A 78 11.96 7.28 -24.58
CA THR A 78 11.25 8.24 -23.73
C THR A 78 10.01 7.54 -23.19
N GLU A 79 9.53 7.93 -22.01
CA GLU A 79 8.39 7.26 -21.37
C GLU A 79 7.14 7.26 -22.25
N LEU A 80 6.93 8.32 -23.02
CA LEU A 80 5.84 8.39 -23.99
C LEU A 80 5.97 7.33 -25.09
N LEU A 81 7.18 7.12 -25.63
CA LEU A 81 7.42 6.08 -26.63
C LEU A 81 7.31 4.68 -26.04
N LEU A 82 7.64 4.49 -24.76
CA LEU A 82 7.48 3.21 -24.07
C LEU A 82 6.01 2.87 -23.81
N VAL A 83 5.18 3.89 -23.55
CA VAL A 83 3.70 3.72 -23.48
C VAL A 83 3.16 3.37 -24.87
N GLU A 84 3.59 4.07 -25.92
CA GLU A 84 3.16 3.80 -27.30
C GLU A 84 3.60 2.40 -27.78
N ALA A 85 4.78 1.95 -27.36
CA ALA A 85 5.28 0.61 -27.62
C ALA A 85 4.65 -0.49 -26.72
N GLU A 86 3.67 -0.14 -25.89
CA GLU A 86 2.98 -1.02 -24.92
C GLU A 86 3.93 -1.73 -23.93
N LEU A 87 5.11 -1.16 -23.69
CA LEU A 87 6.11 -1.71 -22.76
C LEU A 87 5.83 -1.28 -21.32
N ILE A 88 5.18 -0.12 -21.14
CA ILE A 88 4.65 0.37 -19.87
C ILE A 88 3.22 0.88 -20.05
N ARG A 89 2.42 0.84 -18.98
CA ARG A 89 0.97 1.16 -19.04
C ARG A 89 0.67 2.66 -18.91
N ASP A 90 1.52 3.38 -18.21
CA ASP A 90 1.42 4.81 -17.94
C ASP A 90 2.83 5.36 -17.69
N VAL A 91 2.98 6.67 -17.79
CA VAL A 91 4.25 7.35 -17.47
C VAL A 91 4.53 7.18 -15.97
N SER A 92 5.79 6.94 -15.63
CA SER A 92 6.19 6.75 -14.25
C SER A 92 6.15 8.09 -13.51
N LYS A 93 5.68 8.07 -12.27
CA LYS A 93 5.59 9.27 -11.41
C LYS A 93 6.74 9.39 -10.42
N THR A 94 7.58 8.36 -10.35
CA THR A 94 8.65 8.17 -9.36
C THR A 94 10.03 8.23 -10.00
N TYR A 95 10.12 7.81 -11.26
CA TYR A 95 11.33 7.79 -12.07
C TYR A 95 11.05 8.32 -13.46
N ASN A 96 12.00 9.01 -14.04
CA ASN A 96 11.99 9.44 -15.43
C ASN A 96 13.15 8.80 -16.21
N ILE A 97 13.07 8.91 -17.53
CA ILE A 97 14.17 8.52 -18.42
C ILE A 97 14.91 9.78 -18.83
N GLY A 98 16.21 9.81 -18.55
CA GLY A 98 17.08 10.91 -18.95
C GLY A 98 17.05 11.12 -20.46
N GLY A 99 17.34 12.34 -20.91
CA GLY A 99 17.28 12.72 -22.33
C GLY A 99 18.16 11.87 -23.26
N ASP A 100 19.12 11.13 -22.70
CA ASP A 100 19.97 10.17 -23.39
C ASP A 100 19.32 8.79 -23.57
N GLY A 101 18.05 8.61 -23.19
CA GLY A 101 17.26 7.37 -23.31
C GLY A 101 17.81 6.14 -22.60
N ILE A 102 18.87 6.28 -21.79
CA ILE A 102 19.62 5.15 -21.20
C ILE A 102 19.57 5.21 -19.67
N ALA A 103 19.65 6.42 -19.11
CA ALA A 103 19.63 6.60 -17.66
C ALA A 103 18.18 6.64 -17.15
N VAL A 104 17.87 5.82 -16.15
CA VAL A 104 16.64 5.95 -15.35
C VAL A 104 17.01 6.76 -14.10
N THR A 105 16.43 7.95 -13.96
CA THR A 105 16.71 8.88 -12.86
C THR A 105 15.46 9.10 -12.03
N ALA A 106 15.60 9.25 -10.71
CA ALA A 106 14.45 9.56 -9.86
C ALA A 106 13.85 10.90 -10.29
N GLU A 107 12.53 10.99 -10.38
CA GLU A 107 11.86 12.24 -10.70
C GLU A 107 11.99 13.18 -9.49
N THR A 108 12.73 14.28 -9.65
CA THR A 108 12.89 15.32 -8.63
C THR A 108 11.79 16.38 -8.70
N ASP A 109 10.68 16.12 -9.40
CA ASP A 109 9.63 17.10 -9.57
C ASP A 109 8.83 17.27 -8.27
N ALA A 110 9.11 18.36 -7.56
CA ALA A 110 8.51 18.74 -6.29
C ALA A 110 7.00 19.09 -6.39
N LEU A 111 6.39 18.94 -7.57
CA LEU A 111 5.00 19.36 -7.83
C LEU A 111 3.97 18.22 -7.77
N VAL A 112 4.38 16.95 -7.82
CA VAL A 112 3.43 15.83 -8.02
C VAL A 112 3.07 15.10 -6.72
N LEU A 113 3.89 15.16 -5.66
CA LEU A 113 3.57 14.55 -4.38
C LEU A 113 4.00 15.49 -3.26
N GLY A 114 3.10 15.77 -2.30
CA GLY A 114 3.41 16.48 -1.05
C GLY A 114 4.36 15.71 -0.12
N ASP A 115 5.17 14.81 -0.68
CA ASP A 115 6.10 13.91 -0.04
C ASP A 115 7.48 14.24 -0.62
N THR A 116 8.18 15.19 -0.01
CA THR A 116 9.54 15.60 -0.37
C THR A 116 10.60 14.56 0.00
N GLU A 117 10.30 13.29 -0.25
CA GLU A 117 11.30 12.23 -0.22
C GLU A 117 11.11 11.46 -1.52
N PRO A 118 12.06 11.59 -2.45
CA PRO A 118 12.03 10.74 -3.61
C PRO A 118 12.11 9.29 -3.10
N CYS A 119 11.87 8.35 -4.00
CA CYS A 119 12.74 7.20 -3.95
C CYS A 119 14.20 7.72 -4.00
#